data_AF-A0A922HWN6-F1
#
_entry.id   AF-A0A922HWN6-F1
#
_cell.length_a   1.000
_cell.length_b   1.000
_cell.length_c   1.000
_cell.angle_alpha   90.00
_cell.angle_beta   90.00
_cell.angle_gamma   90.00
#
_symmetry.space_group_name_H-M   'P 1'
#
loop_
_entity.id
_entity.type
_entity.pdbx_description
1 polymer ?
#
loop_
_entity_poly.entity_id
_entity_poly.type
_entity_poly.pdbx_seq_one_letter_code
_entity_poly.pdbx_strand_id
1 'polypeptide(L)'
;WFEPTDLNLIDKLFQIHWENFDAINFLSPNFNELQASYEILTRGHRQDTQLSEIFRDKLSSDELIEIVGEYGRELFRHISGLHSIIVTVDKDGIIYVGPEDALDRIMVLGPYSNLYDDHSKMAINSVHMMQEHVANVVNVSGAGDCLVGATIYGWLNRMTYRDSLRFGLKAARLSVGTLETVPKNLHTILCEMN
;
A
#
# COMPACT_ATOMS: atom_id res chain seq x y z
N TRP A 1 -10.59 5.00 -4.29
CA TRP A 1 -11.11 4.00 -5.23
C TRP A 1 -9.91 3.35 -5.87
N PHE A 2 -9.85 2.03 -5.94
CA PHE A 2 -8.71 1.31 -6.50
C PHE A 2 -9.22 0.15 -7.36
N GLU A 3 -8.42 -0.26 -8.34
CA GLU A 3 -8.83 -1.28 -9.31
C GLU A 3 -8.94 -2.67 -8.64
N PRO A 4 -9.96 -3.48 -8.99
CA PRO A 4 -10.07 -4.85 -8.53
C PRO A 4 -8.97 -5.74 -9.14
N THR A 5 -8.47 -6.68 -8.33
CA THR A 5 -7.29 -7.50 -8.61
C THR A 5 -7.53 -8.70 -9.53
N ASP A 6 -6.49 -9.08 -10.28
CA ASP A 6 -6.32 -10.45 -10.82
C ASP A 6 -5.66 -11.36 -9.79
N LEU A 7 -6.48 -12.11 -9.03
CA LEU A 7 -6.01 -12.99 -7.93
C LEU A 7 -5.00 -14.05 -8.41
N ASN A 8 -4.98 -14.37 -9.71
CA ASN A 8 -4.04 -15.33 -10.29
C ASN A 8 -2.59 -14.83 -10.29
N LEU A 9 -2.36 -13.54 -10.06
CA LEU A 9 -1.02 -12.95 -10.03
C LEU A 9 -0.40 -12.92 -8.64
N ILE A 10 -1.18 -13.12 -7.57
CA ILE A 10 -0.70 -13.01 -6.18
C ILE A 10 0.32 -14.11 -5.88
N ASP A 11 0.10 -15.31 -6.39
CA ASP A 11 1.03 -16.44 -6.25
C ASP A 11 2.43 -16.11 -6.81
N LYS A 12 2.55 -15.17 -7.76
CA LYS A 12 3.85 -14.81 -8.34
C LYS A 12 4.79 -14.18 -7.32
N LEU A 13 4.27 -13.46 -6.31
CA LEU A 13 5.09 -12.93 -5.22
C LEU A 13 5.81 -14.06 -4.47
N PHE A 14 5.13 -15.19 -4.28
CA PHE A 14 5.63 -16.35 -3.53
C PHE A 14 6.34 -17.39 -4.41
N GLN A 15 6.36 -17.19 -5.74
CA GLN A 15 7.23 -17.94 -6.65
C GLN A 15 8.69 -17.45 -6.63
N ILE A 16 8.95 -16.29 -6.03
CA ILE A 16 10.30 -15.79 -5.78
C ILE A 16 10.96 -16.69 -4.73
N HIS A 17 12.20 -17.14 -5.00
CA HIS A 17 12.95 -17.92 -4.02
C HIS A 17 13.16 -17.09 -2.74
N TRP A 18 12.89 -17.68 -1.57
CA TRP A 18 12.87 -17.01 -0.25
C TRP A 18 14.16 -16.21 0.05
N GLU A 19 15.31 -16.66 -0.46
CA GLU A 19 16.60 -15.96 -0.34
C GLU A 19 16.58 -14.54 -0.95
N ASN A 20 15.61 -14.22 -1.81
CA ASN A 20 15.47 -12.90 -2.43
C ASN A 20 14.43 -12.02 -1.74
N PHE A 21 13.78 -12.47 -0.65
CA PHE A 21 12.81 -11.64 0.06
C PHE A 21 13.41 -10.40 0.71
N ASP A 22 14.73 -10.39 0.93
CA ASP A 22 15.47 -9.19 1.35
C ASP A 22 15.43 -8.05 0.32
N ALA A 23 15.13 -8.34 -0.95
CA ALA A 23 15.02 -7.35 -2.02
C ALA A 23 13.62 -6.69 -2.11
N ILE A 24 12.64 -7.15 -1.32
CA ILE A 24 11.26 -6.65 -1.35
C ILE A 24 11.05 -5.73 -0.16
N ASN A 25 11.24 -4.41 -0.38
CA ASN A 25 11.13 -3.42 0.69
C ASN A 25 9.73 -2.82 0.83
N PHE A 26 8.95 -2.77 -0.25
CA PHE A 26 7.66 -2.10 -0.27
C PHE A 26 6.63 -2.93 -1.00
N LEU A 27 5.41 -2.94 -0.45
CA LEU A 27 4.24 -3.52 -1.09
C LEU A 27 3.11 -2.50 -1.07
N SER A 28 2.29 -2.46 -2.12
CA SER A 28 1.13 -1.57 -2.21
C SER A 28 -0.16 -2.31 -2.60
N PRO A 29 -0.51 -3.41 -1.90
CA PRO A 29 -1.66 -4.22 -2.29
C PRO A 29 -2.96 -3.47 -2.05
N ASN A 30 -4.05 -3.86 -2.70
CA ASN A 30 -5.38 -3.59 -2.16
C ASN A 30 -5.75 -4.61 -1.06
N PHE A 31 -6.91 -4.43 -0.43
CA PHE A 31 -7.37 -5.32 0.64
C PHE A 31 -7.42 -6.80 0.20
N ASN A 32 -7.96 -7.08 -0.98
CA ASN A 32 -8.11 -8.46 -1.47
C ASN A 32 -6.75 -9.11 -1.76
N GLU A 33 -5.78 -8.33 -2.28
CA GLU A 33 -4.40 -8.77 -2.50
C GLU A 33 -3.69 -9.13 -1.21
N LEU A 34 -3.87 -8.29 -0.19
CA LEU A 34 -3.31 -8.53 1.13
C LEU A 34 -3.91 -9.79 1.76
N GLN A 35 -5.23 -9.94 1.70
CA GLN A 35 -5.93 -11.10 2.26
C GLN A 35 -5.48 -12.39 1.60
N ALA A 36 -5.43 -12.45 0.26
CA ALA A 36 -4.97 -13.63 -0.44
C ALA A 36 -3.48 -13.93 -0.12
N SER A 37 -2.63 -12.89 0.00
CA SER A 37 -1.24 -13.06 0.43
C SER A 37 -1.12 -13.66 1.84
N TYR A 38 -1.92 -13.17 2.78
CA TYR A 38 -2.00 -13.72 4.14
C TYR A 38 -2.46 -15.18 4.14
N GLU A 39 -3.49 -15.52 3.37
CA GLU A 39 -4.01 -16.89 3.31
C GLU A 39 -3.00 -17.86 2.70
N ILE A 40 -2.27 -17.44 1.65
CA ILE A 40 -1.18 -18.22 1.05
C ILE A 40 -0.09 -18.52 2.08
N LEU A 41 0.33 -17.52 2.85
CA LEU A 41 1.39 -17.65 3.86
C LEU A 41 0.98 -18.53 5.04
N THR A 42 -0.26 -18.40 5.52
CA THR A 42 -0.73 -19.07 6.73
C THR A 42 -1.26 -20.49 6.49
N ARG A 43 -1.85 -20.76 5.32
CA ARG A 43 -2.48 -22.06 4.99
C ARG A 43 -1.66 -22.91 4.03
N GLY A 44 -0.66 -22.34 3.37
CA GLY A 44 0.11 -22.97 2.29
C GLY A 44 -0.69 -23.09 0.98
N HIS A 45 -0.01 -23.37 -0.14
CA HIS A 45 -0.59 -23.49 -1.50
C HIS A 45 -1.60 -24.63 -1.72
N ARG A 46 -2.28 -25.14 -0.68
CA ARG A 46 -3.23 -26.26 -0.83
C ARG A 46 -4.48 -25.79 -1.57
N GLN A 47 -4.61 -26.28 -2.80
CA GLN A 47 -5.63 -26.03 -3.83
C GLN A 47 -7.10 -26.26 -3.45
N ASP A 48 -7.46 -26.49 -2.19
CA ASP A 48 -8.78 -27.03 -1.83
C ASP A 48 -9.52 -26.27 -0.70
N THR A 49 -9.07 -25.06 -0.36
CA THR A 49 -9.77 -24.24 0.63
C THR A 49 -10.30 -23.00 -0.05
N GLN A 50 -11.63 -22.86 -0.11
CA GLN A 50 -12.27 -21.58 -0.41
C GLN A 50 -11.59 -20.51 0.45
N LEU A 51 -11.08 -19.46 -0.21
CA LEU A 51 -10.54 -18.30 0.50
C LEU A 51 -11.61 -17.88 1.51
N SER A 52 -11.22 -17.59 2.76
CA SER A 52 -12.22 -17.12 3.72
C SER A 52 -12.65 -15.74 3.29
N GLU A 53 -13.74 -15.62 2.53
CA GLU A 53 -14.19 -14.36 1.95
C GLU A 53 -14.68 -13.40 3.05
N ILE A 54 -13.74 -12.78 3.75
CA ILE A 54 -13.99 -11.55 4.49
C ILE A 54 -14.19 -10.47 3.42
N PHE A 55 -15.44 -10.00 3.30
CA PHE A 55 -15.76 -8.94 2.38
C PHE A 55 -15.53 -7.60 3.04
N ARG A 56 -14.65 -6.79 2.44
CA ARG A 56 -14.30 -5.44 2.91
C ARG A 56 -15.51 -4.53 3.15
N ASP A 57 -16.59 -4.67 2.39
CA ASP A 57 -17.80 -3.85 2.50
C ASP A 57 -18.63 -4.13 3.78
N LYS A 58 -18.36 -5.25 4.46
CA LYS A 58 -19.02 -5.64 5.72
C LYS A 58 -18.25 -5.20 6.96
N LEU A 59 -17.01 -4.72 6.80
CA LEU A 59 -16.16 -4.33 7.92
C LEU A 59 -16.40 -2.87 8.30
N SER A 60 -16.47 -2.59 9.60
CA SER A 60 -16.29 -1.23 10.12
C SER A 60 -14.86 -0.74 9.88
N SER A 61 -14.64 0.56 10.01
CA SER A 61 -13.29 1.13 9.87
C SER A 61 -12.31 0.57 10.89
N ASP A 62 -12.74 0.33 12.13
CA ASP A 62 -11.88 -0.19 13.19
C ASP A 62 -11.51 -1.66 12.93
N GLU A 63 -12.48 -2.50 12.55
CA GLU A 63 -12.24 -3.90 12.17
C GLU A 63 -11.32 -3.99 10.95
N LEU A 64 -11.48 -3.11 9.97
CA LEU A 64 -10.63 -3.05 8.80
C LEU A 64 -9.17 -2.75 9.16
N ILE A 65 -8.92 -1.81 10.07
CA ILE A 65 -7.58 -1.45 10.55
C ILE A 65 -6.94 -2.62 11.31
N GLU A 66 -7.72 -3.32 12.13
CA GLU A 66 -7.27 -4.47 12.89
C GLU A 66 -6.88 -5.64 11.98
N ILE A 67 -7.76 -6.02 11.05
CA ILE A 67 -7.55 -7.10 10.08
C ILE A 67 -6.36 -6.79 9.17
N VAL A 68 -6.30 -5.58 8.59
CA VAL A 68 -5.18 -5.17 7.74
C VAL A 68 -3.87 -5.17 8.53
N GLY A 69 -3.91 -4.72 9.79
CA GLY A 69 -2.75 -4.79 10.68
C GLY A 69 -2.31 -6.24 10.93
N GLU A 70 -3.24 -7.16 11.16
CA GLU A 70 -2.94 -8.58 11.35
C GLU A 70 -2.28 -9.18 10.11
N TYR A 71 -2.90 -9.00 8.94
CA TYR A 71 -2.39 -9.56 7.69
C TYR A 71 -1.02 -8.97 7.35
N GLY A 72 -0.86 -7.66 7.50
CA GLY A 72 0.42 -7.01 7.25
C GLY A 72 1.52 -7.51 8.19
N ARG A 73 1.24 -7.68 9.49
CA ARG A 73 2.21 -8.26 10.43
C ARG A 73 2.66 -9.66 10.03
N GLU A 74 1.76 -10.47 9.45
CA GLU A 74 2.13 -11.79 8.96
C GLU A 74 3.08 -11.73 7.76
N LEU A 75 2.87 -10.78 6.84
CA LEU A 75 3.80 -10.55 5.73
C LEU A 75 5.18 -10.09 6.24
N PHE A 76 5.23 -9.21 7.26
CA PHE A 76 6.50 -8.82 7.91
C PHE A 76 7.25 -9.99 8.54
N ARG A 77 6.57 -11.05 8.98
CA ARG A 77 7.24 -12.26 9.51
C ARG A 77 7.90 -13.11 8.42
N HIS A 78 7.38 -13.02 7.19
CA HIS A 78 7.80 -13.86 6.07
C HIS A 78 8.72 -13.14 5.09
N ILE A 79 8.56 -11.83 4.89
CA ILE A 79 9.31 -11.02 3.94
C ILE A 79 10.30 -10.16 4.72
N SER A 80 11.52 -10.67 4.87
CA SER A 80 12.57 -10.09 5.73
C SER A 80 13.06 -8.70 5.30
N GLY A 81 12.97 -8.36 4.01
CA GLY A 81 13.35 -7.04 3.49
C GLY A 81 12.31 -5.95 3.68
N LEU A 82 11.11 -6.30 4.15
CA LEU A 82 9.95 -5.41 4.12
C LEU A 82 10.10 -4.24 5.09
N HIS A 83 10.05 -3.03 4.55
CA HIS A 83 10.00 -1.78 5.32
C HIS A 83 8.56 -1.39 5.64
N SER A 84 7.64 -1.53 4.67
CA SER A 84 6.25 -1.10 4.85
C SER A 84 5.31 -1.63 3.77
N ILE A 85 4.03 -1.72 4.13
CA ILE A 85 2.93 -2.07 3.25
C ILE A 85 1.96 -0.88 3.19
N ILE A 86 1.56 -0.48 1.99
CA ILE A 86 0.56 0.56 1.74
C ILE A 86 -0.69 -0.11 1.21
N VAL A 87 -1.65 -0.40 2.09
CA VAL A 87 -2.84 -1.17 1.73
C VAL A 87 -3.93 -0.23 1.25
N THR A 88 -4.37 -0.38 0.02
CA THR A 88 -5.43 0.45 -0.55
C THR A 88 -6.82 -0.10 -0.19
N VAL A 89 -7.71 0.78 0.30
CA VAL A 89 -9.04 0.42 0.83
C VAL A 89 -10.16 1.23 0.19
N ASP A 90 -10.21 1.21 -1.15
CA ASP A 90 -11.18 1.91 -2.00
C ASP A 90 -11.37 3.39 -1.66
N LYS A 91 -12.63 3.81 -1.48
CA LYS A 91 -13.02 5.17 -1.14
C LYS A 91 -12.59 5.58 0.27
N ASP A 92 -12.21 4.63 1.12
CA ASP A 92 -11.83 4.91 2.51
C ASP A 92 -10.34 5.26 2.62
N GLY A 93 -9.56 5.19 1.54
CA GLY A 93 -8.17 5.66 1.49
C GLY A 93 -7.15 4.53 1.57
N ILE A 94 -6.16 4.68 2.44
CA ILE A 94 -5.08 3.71 2.60
C ILE A 94 -4.82 3.39 4.06
N ILE A 95 -4.35 2.18 4.33
CA ILE A 95 -3.83 1.78 5.64
C ILE A 95 -2.35 1.49 5.46
N TYR A 96 -1.53 2.29 6.13
CA TYR A 96 -0.10 2.03 6.26
C TYR A 96 0.10 0.91 7.28
N VAL A 97 0.97 -0.05 6.99
CA VAL A 97 1.48 -1.04 7.94
C VAL A 97 3.00 -1.01 7.94
N GLY A 98 3.60 -0.73 9.09
CA GLY A 98 5.06 -0.66 9.24
C GLY A 98 5.49 -0.09 10.60
N PRO A 99 6.78 0.22 10.77
CA PRO A 99 7.29 0.86 11.98
C PRO A 99 6.59 2.21 12.22
N GLU A 100 6.22 2.49 13.47
CA GLU A 100 5.45 3.70 13.83
C GLU A 100 6.20 4.99 13.51
N ASP A 101 7.49 5.04 13.83
CA ASP A 101 8.32 6.22 13.68
C ASP A 101 8.72 6.50 12.22
N ALA A 102 8.64 5.50 11.35
CA ALA A 102 8.97 5.65 9.94
C ALA A 102 8.05 6.67 9.22
N LEU A 103 6.80 6.85 9.69
CA LEU A 103 5.87 7.81 9.11
C LEU A 103 6.39 9.25 9.16
N ASP A 104 7.04 9.63 10.25
CA ASP A 104 7.46 11.02 10.49
C ASP A 104 8.93 11.28 10.08
N ARG A 105 9.61 10.25 9.58
CA ARG A 105 10.97 10.36 9.04
C ARG A 105 10.94 10.82 7.57
N ILE A 106 11.94 11.62 7.21
CA ILE A 106 12.27 11.91 5.81
C ILE A 106 12.78 10.62 5.17
N MET A 107 12.20 10.25 4.03
CA MET A 107 12.67 9.08 3.28
C MET A 107 13.95 9.42 2.52
N VAL A 108 14.98 8.60 2.69
CA VAL A 108 16.24 8.70 1.96
C VAL A 108 16.41 7.44 1.13
N LEU A 109 16.44 7.58 -0.18
CA LEU A 109 16.73 6.48 -1.10
C LEU A 109 18.15 6.61 -1.67
N GLY A 110 18.74 5.50 -2.10
CA GLY A 110 20.06 5.44 -2.72
C GLY A 110 21.19 5.00 -1.76
N PRO A 111 22.46 5.35 -2.04
CA PRO A 111 23.62 4.85 -1.28
C PRO A 111 23.63 5.17 0.22
N TYR A 112 22.84 6.15 0.65
CA TYR A 112 22.70 6.57 2.05
C TYR A 112 21.29 6.27 2.59
N SER A 113 20.65 5.23 2.03
CA SER A 113 19.29 4.87 2.34
C SER A 113 19.08 4.64 3.84
N ASN A 114 17.99 5.17 4.38
CA ASN A 114 17.56 4.90 5.75
C ASN A 114 16.57 3.72 5.85
N LEU A 115 16.41 2.94 4.77
CA LEU A 115 15.58 1.72 4.78
C LEU A 115 16.14 0.60 5.65
N TYR A 116 17.46 0.62 5.87
CA TYR A 116 18.17 -0.41 6.62
C TYR A 116 18.49 0.02 8.05
N ASP A 117 17.90 1.13 8.52
CA ASP A 117 17.91 1.41 9.94
C ASP A 117 17.34 0.18 10.66
N ASP A 118 17.99 -0.27 11.74
CA ASP A 118 17.62 -1.52 12.40
C ASP A 118 16.25 -1.41 13.07
N HIS A 119 15.22 -1.74 12.30
CA HIS A 119 13.82 -1.79 12.72
C HIS A 119 13.44 -3.15 13.31
N SER A 120 14.39 -4.10 13.46
CA SER A 120 14.11 -5.47 13.92
C SER A 120 13.50 -5.54 15.33
N LYS A 121 13.57 -4.44 16.10
CA LYS A 121 13.01 -4.31 17.45
C LYS A 121 11.80 -3.38 17.54
N MET A 122 11.33 -2.83 16.42
CA MET A 122 10.24 -1.86 16.42
C MET A 122 8.88 -2.54 16.23
N ALA A 123 7.88 -2.03 16.96
CA ALA A 123 6.51 -2.52 16.80
C ALA A 123 5.98 -2.13 15.41
N ILE A 124 5.35 -3.10 14.74
CA ILE A 124 4.65 -2.89 13.47
C ILE A 124 3.22 -2.49 13.79
N ASN A 125 2.86 -1.27 13.40
CA ASN A 125 1.54 -0.67 13.62
C ASN A 125 0.79 -0.48 12.30
N SER A 126 -0.54 -0.36 12.39
CA SER A 126 -1.40 0.03 11.28
C SER A 126 -1.96 1.44 11.49
N VAL A 127 -1.90 2.28 10.46
CA VAL A 127 -2.38 3.67 10.50
C VAL A 127 -3.28 3.94 9.29
N HIS A 128 -4.53 4.30 9.56
CA HIS A 128 -5.49 4.66 8.52
C HIS A 128 -5.35 6.12 8.10
N MET A 129 -5.18 6.34 6.80
CA MET A 129 -5.18 7.66 6.19
C MET A 129 -6.37 7.76 5.25
N MET A 130 -7.38 8.51 5.69
CA MET A 130 -8.64 8.65 4.98
C MET A 130 -8.44 9.41 3.66
N GLN A 131 -9.13 8.95 2.63
CA GLN A 131 -9.23 9.68 1.36
C GLN A 131 -10.31 10.76 1.45
N GLU A 132 -10.05 11.91 0.84
CA GLU A 132 -11.06 12.95 0.72
C GLU A 132 -12.18 12.54 -0.24
N HIS A 133 -13.40 12.94 0.08
CA HIS A 133 -14.57 12.66 -0.75
C HIS A 133 -14.37 13.17 -2.19
N VAL A 134 -14.71 12.32 -3.15
CA VAL A 134 -14.69 12.62 -4.59
C VAL A 134 -16.12 12.65 -5.10
N ALA A 135 -16.61 13.84 -5.44
CA ALA A 135 -18.01 14.02 -5.84
C ALA A 135 -18.34 13.36 -7.19
N ASN A 136 -17.40 13.39 -8.15
CA ASN A 136 -17.60 12.85 -9.49
C ASN A 136 -16.47 11.88 -9.83
N VAL A 137 -16.73 10.59 -9.64
CA VAL A 137 -15.82 9.52 -10.06
C VAL A 137 -16.10 9.20 -11.53
N VAL A 138 -15.09 9.32 -12.37
CA VAL A 138 -15.16 9.10 -13.81
C VAL A 138 -14.55 7.75 -14.18
N ASN A 139 -13.36 7.44 -13.66
CA ASN A 139 -12.64 6.19 -13.88
C ASN A 139 -11.87 5.84 -12.59
N VAL A 140 -11.66 4.57 -12.28
CA VAL A 140 -10.87 4.15 -11.10
C VAL A 140 -9.57 3.45 -11.47
N SER A 141 -9.42 3.07 -12.74
CA SER A 141 -8.20 2.46 -13.27
C SER A 141 -7.01 3.41 -13.12
N GLY A 142 -5.89 2.91 -12.59
CA GLY A 142 -4.67 3.69 -12.37
C GLY A 142 -4.65 4.58 -11.13
N ALA A 143 -5.70 4.60 -10.32
CA ALA A 143 -5.68 5.33 -9.04
C ALA A 143 -4.60 4.80 -8.08
N GLY A 144 -4.38 3.48 -8.07
CA GLY A 144 -3.28 2.84 -7.34
C GLY A 144 -1.91 3.25 -7.88
N ASP A 145 -1.74 3.25 -9.21
CA ASP A 145 -0.49 3.67 -9.84
C ASP A 145 -0.18 5.14 -9.56
N CYS A 146 -1.19 6.01 -9.61
CA CYS A 146 -1.05 7.43 -9.26
C CYS A 146 -0.68 7.61 -7.78
N LEU A 147 -1.28 6.83 -6.87
CA LEU A 147 -0.93 6.82 -5.46
C LEU A 147 0.56 6.48 -5.27
N VAL A 148 0.99 5.34 -5.83
CA VAL A 148 2.35 4.82 -5.68
C VAL A 148 3.36 5.77 -6.33
N GLY A 149 3.12 6.19 -7.56
CA GLY A 149 4.00 7.09 -8.30
C GLY A 149 4.21 8.43 -7.60
N ALA A 150 3.14 9.06 -7.10
CA ALA A 150 3.24 10.30 -6.36
C ALA A 150 3.87 10.12 -4.97
N THR A 151 3.65 8.98 -4.31
CA THR A 151 4.33 8.66 -3.04
C THR A 151 5.84 8.55 -3.25
N ILE A 152 6.28 7.83 -4.28
CA ILE A 152 7.69 7.70 -4.66
C ILE A 152 8.28 9.07 -5.02
N TYR A 153 7.54 9.90 -5.76
CA TYR A 153 7.95 11.28 -6.03
C TYR A 153 8.21 12.06 -4.73
N GLY A 154 7.34 11.93 -3.73
CA GLY A 154 7.55 12.58 -2.44
C GLY A 154 8.84 12.11 -1.75
N TRP A 155 9.13 10.80 -1.78
CA TRP A 155 10.39 10.26 -1.24
C TRP A 155 11.61 10.83 -1.97
N LEU A 156 11.57 10.91 -3.30
CA LEU A 156 12.65 11.48 -4.11
C LEU A 156 12.87 12.98 -3.83
N ASN A 157 11.82 13.69 -3.39
CA ASN A 157 11.86 15.10 -3.00
C ASN A 157 12.05 15.34 -1.49
N ARG A 158 12.55 14.34 -0.75
CA ARG A 158 12.89 14.45 0.68
C ARG A 158 11.72 14.84 1.58
N MET A 159 10.50 14.46 1.21
CA MET A 159 9.33 14.58 2.08
C MET A 159 9.39 13.51 3.19
N THR A 160 8.65 13.76 4.28
CA THR A 160 8.37 12.71 5.26
C THR A 160 7.57 11.59 4.60
N TYR A 161 7.66 10.37 5.12
CA TYR A 161 6.88 9.26 4.57
C TYR A 161 5.39 9.55 4.61
N ARG A 162 4.89 10.14 5.72
CA ARG A 162 3.50 10.56 5.88
C ARG A 162 3.08 11.59 4.83
N ASP A 163 3.90 12.60 4.58
CA ASP A 163 3.56 13.63 3.60
C ASP A 163 3.61 13.07 2.17
N SER A 164 4.54 12.16 1.87
CA SER A 164 4.54 11.41 0.60
C SER A 164 3.25 10.60 0.41
N LEU A 165 2.77 9.91 1.44
CA LEU A 165 1.50 9.16 1.38
C LEU A 165 0.30 10.09 1.16
N ARG A 166 0.26 11.24 1.85
CA ARG A 166 -0.79 12.26 1.63
C ARG A 166 -0.78 12.79 0.20
N PHE A 167 0.41 13.02 -0.33
CA PHE A 167 0.61 13.43 -1.72
C PHE A 167 0.14 12.36 -2.70
N GLY A 168 0.44 11.09 -2.41
CA GLY A 168 -0.11 9.92 -3.08
C GLY A 168 -1.64 9.88 -3.10
N LEU A 169 -2.28 10.01 -1.93
CA LEU A 169 -3.74 10.01 -1.80
C LEU A 169 -4.37 11.10 -2.65
N LYS A 170 -3.78 12.29 -2.66
CA LYS A 170 -4.23 13.40 -3.48
C LYS A 170 -4.12 13.12 -4.97
N ALA A 171 -3.01 12.54 -5.42
CA ALA A 171 -2.83 12.15 -6.82
C ALA A 171 -3.87 11.10 -7.25
N ALA A 172 -4.11 10.08 -6.42
CA ALA A 172 -5.14 9.07 -6.64
C ALA A 172 -6.55 9.68 -6.69
N ARG A 173 -6.85 10.67 -5.84
CA ARG A 173 -8.13 11.38 -5.89
C ARG A 173 -8.32 12.16 -7.19
N LEU A 174 -7.27 12.82 -7.67
CA LEU A 174 -7.34 13.60 -8.90
C LEU A 174 -7.49 12.70 -10.12
N SER A 175 -6.79 11.56 -10.14
CA SER A 175 -6.86 10.62 -11.27
C SER A 175 -8.27 10.10 -11.49
N VAL A 176 -9.00 9.81 -10.40
CA VAL A 176 -10.34 9.23 -10.53
C VAL A 176 -11.39 10.19 -11.09
N GLY A 177 -11.11 11.48 -11.11
CA GLY A 177 -11.95 12.51 -11.75
C GLY A 177 -11.75 12.63 -13.26
N THR A 178 -10.89 11.79 -13.86
CA THR A 178 -10.52 11.86 -15.28
C THR A 178 -10.74 10.53 -15.99
N LEU A 179 -10.78 10.55 -17.33
CA LEU A 179 -10.82 9.32 -18.14
C LEU A 179 -9.45 8.64 -18.26
N GLU A 180 -8.36 9.41 -18.08
CA GLU A 180 -6.99 8.94 -18.24
C GLU A 180 -6.55 8.16 -16.99
N THR A 181 -5.93 6.99 -17.18
CA THR A 181 -5.36 6.17 -16.10
C THR A 181 -4.33 6.95 -15.26
N VAL A 182 -3.55 7.81 -15.92
CA VAL A 182 -2.65 8.78 -15.29
C VAL A 182 -2.90 10.14 -15.96
N PRO A 183 -3.39 11.15 -15.24
CA PRO A 183 -3.68 12.45 -15.83
C PRO A 183 -2.41 13.12 -16.38
N LYS A 184 -2.45 13.60 -17.63
CA LYS A 184 -1.31 14.30 -18.26
C LYS A 184 -0.83 15.54 -17.50
N ASN A 185 -1.70 16.17 -16.72
CA ASN A 185 -1.41 17.36 -15.92
C ASN A 185 -1.20 17.06 -14.44
N LEU A 186 -1.01 15.79 -14.05
CA LEU A 186 -0.82 15.42 -12.65
C LEU A 186 0.35 16.20 -12.03
N HIS A 187 1.47 16.33 -12.75
CA HIS A 187 2.61 17.15 -12.32
C HIS A 187 2.21 18.62 -12.06
N THR A 188 1.45 19.24 -12.96
CA THR A 188 1.00 20.63 -12.82
C THR A 188 0.10 20.82 -11.60
N ILE A 189 -0.88 19.93 -11.42
CA ILE A 189 -1.81 20.01 -10.29
C ILE A 189 -1.07 19.80 -8.95
N LEU A 190 -0.04 18.95 -8.96
CA LEU A 190 0.77 18.70 -7.79
C LEU A 190 1.70 19.87 -7.45
N CYS A 191 2.26 20.58 -8.44
CA CYS A 191 3.13 21.74 -8.24
C CYS A 191 2.39 23.02 -7.79
N GLU A 192 1.13 23.21 -8.19
CA GLU A 192 0.33 24.40 -7.82
C GLU A 192 -0.08 24.44 -6.34
N MET A 193 0.28 23.41 -5.57
CA MET A 193 -0.22 23.19 -4.21
C MET A 193 0.89 23.11 -3.16
N ASN A 194 2.11 23.54 -3.52
CA ASN A 194 3.23 23.84 -2.62
C ASN A 194 3.31 25.34 -2.32
#